data_AF-A0A0W8FX91-F1
#
_entry.id   AF-A0A0W8FX91-F1
#
_cell.length_a   1.000
_cell.length_b   1.000
_cell.length_c   1.000
_cell.angle_alpha   90.00
_cell.angle_beta   90.00
_cell.angle_gamma   90.00
#
_symmetry.space_group_name_H-M   'P 1'
#
loop_
_entity.id
_entity.type
_entity.pdbx_description
1 polymer ?
#
loop_
_entity_poly.entity_id
_entity_poly.type
_entity_poly.pdbx_seq_one_letter_code
_entity_poly.pdbx_strand_id
1 'polypeptide(L)'
;MLTFNGGTAWNSDHPVIESSDSKAFQFFAQLVFNTMYDKKLGLGVVPSYLHNSHPACKENQYSFTLGTYLQFYLSEVFSIVWEYNPTVTGWRDYHNPMSFGLEIETGGHFFKIFLSNSTDLNQTQFLSGADKSFDDGDLRLGFMITRLLFL
;
A
#
# COMPACT_ATOMS: atom_id res chain seq x y z
N MET A 1 5.03 9.33 15.92
CA MET A 1 3.75 10.03 15.69
C MET A 1 2.67 8.98 15.46
N LEU A 2 1.41 9.34 15.74
CA LEU A 2 0.23 8.50 15.51
C LEU A 2 -0.66 9.21 14.49
N THR A 3 -1.05 8.51 13.44
CA THR A 3 -1.95 9.00 12.41
C THR A 3 -3.04 7.99 12.12
N PHE A 4 -4.24 8.45 11.82
CA PHE A 4 -5.33 7.63 11.30
C PHE A 4 -5.52 7.91 9.82
N ASN A 5 -5.67 6.86 9.01
CA ASN A 5 -5.99 6.94 7.59
C ASN A 5 -7.18 6.04 7.29
N GLY A 6 -8.07 6.46 6.40
CA GLY A 6 -9.22 5.65 6.00
C GLY A 6 -9.84 6.17 4.72
N GLY A 7 -10.51 5.27 4.01
CA GLY A 7 -11.11 5.60 2.73
C GLY A 7 -12.02 4.51 2.21
N THR A 8 -12.65 4.81 1.09
CA THR A 8 -13.58 3.92 0.38
C THR A 8 -13.17 3.85 -1.08
N ALA A 9 -13.36 2.70 -1.71
CA ALA A 9 -13.12 2.53 -3.14
C ALA A 9 -14.32 1.84 -3.80
N TRP A 10 -14.46 2.09 -5.10
CA TRP A 10 -15.40 1.38 -5.96
C TRP A 10 -14.59 0.65 -7.01
N ASN A 11 -14.52 -0.67 -6.92
CA ASN A 11 -13.73 -1.51 -7.82
C ASN A 11 -14.64 -2.36 -8.72
N SER A 12 -14.69 -1.99 -10.00
CA SER A 12 -15.48 -2.68 -11.03
C SER A 12 -14.61 -3.43 -12.05
N ASP A 13 -13.32 -3.63 -11.79
CA ASP A 13 -12.41 -4.28 -12.76
C ASP A 13 -12.63 -5.79 -12.88
N HIS A 14 -13.47 -6.39 -12.02
CA HIS A 14 -13.80 -7.80 -12.11
C HIS A 14 -14.94 -8.03 -13.11
N PRO A 15 -14.75 -8.89 -14.14
CA PRO A 15 -15.76 -9.12 -15.19
C PRO A 15 -17.07 -9.74 -14.67
N VAL A 16 -17.09 -10.20 -13.42
CA VAL A 16 -18.26 -10.77 -12.74
C VAL A 16 -19.10 -9.68 -12.04
N ILE A 17 -18.55 -8.49 -11.84
CA ILE A 17 -19.16 -7.41 -11.07
C ILE A 17 -19.52 -6.27 -12.02
N GLU A 18 -20.81 -6.01 -12.20
CA GLU A 18 -21.23 -4.82 -12.94
C GLU A 18 -20.89 -3.56 -12.15
N SER A 19 -20.55 -2.47 -12.86
CA SER A 19 -20.11 -1.21 -12.24
C SER A 19 -21.17 -0.53 -11.37
N SER A 20 -22.43 -1.01 -11.38
CA SER A 20 -23.51 -0.55 -10.50
C SER A 20 -23.79 -1.48 -9.30
N ASP A 21 -23.06 -2.59 -9.16
CA ASP A 21 -23.27 -3.52 -8.05
C ASP A 21 -22.65 -2.99 -6.76
N SER A 22 -23.43 -3.03 -5.68
CA SER A 22 -22.99 -2.75 -4.30
C SER A 22 -21.77 -3.57 -3.87
N LYS A 23 -21.53 -4.74 -4.49
CA LYS A 23 -20.36 -5.58 -4.24
C LYS A 23 -19.03 -4.96 -4.67
N ALA A 24 -19.05 -3.96 -5.55
CA ALA A 24 -17.85 -3.23 -5.95
C ALA A 24 -17.29 -2.32 -4.83
N PHE A 25 -18.09 -2.04 -3.79
CA PHE A 25 -17.71 -1.11 -2.74
C PHE A 25 -16.77 -1.75 -1.72
N GLN A 26 -15.66 -1.07 -1.43
CA GLN A 26 -14.66 -1.46 -0.44
C GLN A 26 -14.41 -0.30 0.52
N PHE A 27 -14.02 -0.60 1.76
CA PHE A 27 -13.51 0.42 2.70
C PHE A 27 -12.30 -0.08 3.46
N PHE A 28 -11.41 0.83 3.81
CA PHE A 28 -10.23 0.52 4.61
C PHE A 28 -10.03 1.53 5.73
N ALA A 29 -9.37 1.08 6.79
CA ALA A 29 -8.92 1.91 7.90
C ALA A 29 -7.53 1.46 8.35
N GLN A 30 -6.65 2.41 8.65
CA GLN A 30 -5.27 2.16 9.05
C GLN A 30 -4.90 3.06 10.23
N LEU A 31 -4.15 2.51 11.18
CA LEU A 31 -3.45 3.29 12.19
C LEU A 31 -1.97 3.25 11.87
N VAL A 32 -1.34 4.41 11.76
CA VAL A 32 0.09 4.53 11.43
C VAL A 32 0.82 4.95 12.69
N PHE A 33 1.69 4.06 13.19
CA PHE A 33 2.62 4.34 14.27
C PHE A 33 4.01 4.47 13.67
N ASN A 34 4.61 5.65 13.75
CA ASN A 34 5.92 5.87 13.15
C ASN A 34 6.88 6.64 14.04
N THR A 35 8.16 6.54 13.75
CA THR A 35 9.22 7.29 14.41
C THR A 35 10.35 7.59 13.44
N MET A 36 11.15 8.59 13.77
CA MET A 36 12.35 8.95 13.03
C MET A 36 13.54 8.99 13.98
N TYR A 37 14.60 8.30 13.61
CA TYR A 37 15.87 8.26 14.32
C TYR A 37 16.93 9.04 13.57
N ASP A 38 17.65 9.92 14.29
CA ASP A 38 18.77 10.72 13.80
C ASP A 38 18.51 11.49 12.48
N LYS A 39 17.25 11.83 12.20
CA LYS A 39 16.81 12.43 10.92
C LYS A 39 17.22 11.64 9.67
N LYS A 40 17.56 10.35 9.83
CA LYS A 40 18.08 9.50 8.76
C LYS A 40 17.25 8.24 8.56
N LEU A 41 16.64 7.73 9.62
CA LEU A 41 15.90 6.48 9.56
C LEU A 41 14.47 6.68 10.06
N GLY A 42 13.53 6.71 9.11
CA GLY A 42 12.10 6.62 9.37
C GLY A 42 11.65 5.17 9.42
N LEU A 43 10.87 4.81 10.44
CA LEU A 43 10.29 3.48 10.59
C LEU A 43 8.82 3.62 10.95
N GLY A 44 7.99 2.68 10.51
CA GLY A 44 6.61 2.62 10.96
C GLY A 44 5.98 1.24 10.88
N VAL A 45 4.93 1.09 11.67
CA VAL A 45 4.04 -0.08 11.71
C VAL A 45 2.61 0.40 11.49
N VAL A 46 1.87 -0.34 10.67
CA VAL A 46 0.58 0.06 10.12
C VAL A 46 -0.44 -1.08 10.19
N PRO A 47 -1.05 -1.36 11.37
CA PRO A 47 -2.21 -2.23 11.43
C PRO A 47 -3.34 -1.64 10.57
N SER A 48 -3.88 -2.48 9.69
CA SER A 48 -4.88 -2.08 8.69
C SER A 48 -6.02 -3.09 8.65
N TYR A 49 -7.23 -2.59 8.45
CA TYR A 49 -8.42 -3.39 8.18
C TYR A 49 -8.99 -2.99 6.83
N LEU A 50 -9.26 -3.99 5.98
CA LEU A 50 -9.94 -3.86 4.70
C LEU A 50 -11.21 -4.69 4.74
N HIS A 51 -12.33 -4.05 4.43
CA HIS A 51 -13.60 -4.72 4.19
C HIS A 51 -13.82 -4.94 2.71
N ASN A 52 -14.42 -6.08 2.40
CA ASN A 52 -14.67 -6.55 1.05
C ASN A 52 -13.38 -6.66 0.24
N SER A 53 -12.38 -7.36 0.79
CA SER A 53 -11.05 -7.47 0.20
C SER A 53 -11.03 -8.25 -1.12
N HIS A 54 -12.04 -9.07 -1.39
CA HIS A 54 -12.19 -9.71 -2.70
C HIS A 54 -13.64 -9.59 -3.19
N PRO A 55 -13.98 -8.49 -3.88
CA PRO A 55 -15.34 -8.21 -4.37
C PRO A 55 -15.98 -9.32 -5.21
N ALA A 56 -15.17 -10.16 -5.88
CA ALA A 56 -15.67 -11.25 -6.72
C ALA A 56 -16.23 -12.45 -5.91
N CYS A 57 -16.00 -12.50 -4.60
CA CYS A 57 -16.57 -13.54 -3.74
C CYS A 57 -18.09 -13.40 -3.57
N LYS A 58 -18.77 -14.52 -3.31
CA LYS A 58 -20.21 -14.50 -3.01
C LYS A 58 -20.51 -13.73 -1.73
N GLU A 59 -19.67 -13.94 -0.71
CA GLU A 59 -19.73 -13.30 0.61
C GLU A 59 -18.56 -12.34 0.79
N ASN A 60 -18.81 -11.21 1.44
CA ASN A 60 -17.79 -10.20 1.69
C ASN A 60 -16.66 -10.78 2.54
N GLN A 61 -15.44 -10.68 2.01
CA GLN A 61 -14.24 -11.04 2.74
C GLN A 61 -13.66 -9.83 3.47
N TYR A 62 -12.82 -10.04 4.46
CA TYR A 62 -12.05 -8.98 5.08
C TYR A 62 -10.58 -9.36 5.10
N SER A 63 -9.71 -8.37 5.19
CA SER A 63 -8.28 -8.57 5.40
C SER A 63 -7.81 -7.69 6.55
N PHE A 64 -7.16 -8.30 7.53
CA PHE A 64 -6.44 -7.57 8.57
C PHE A 64 -4.94 -7.76 8.35
N THR A 65 -4.23 -6.65 8.15
CA THR A 65 -2.80 -6.67 7.82
C THR A 65 -2.01 -5.87 8.84
N LEU A 66 -0.72 -6.19 8.96
CA LEU A 66 0.21 -5.47 9.81
C LEU A 66 1.39 -4.98 8.98
N GLY A 67 1.21 -3.82 8.36
CA GLY A 67 2.23 -3.20 7.53
C GLY A 67 3.45 -2.76 8.31
N THR A 68 4.60 -2.80 7.67
CA THR A 68 5.83 -2.14 8.14
C THR A 68 6.46 -1.40 6.99
N TYR A 69 7.04 -0.23 7.29
CA TYR A 69 7.81 0.50 6.30
C TYR A 69 9.10 1.07 6.91
N LEU A 70 10.08 1.24 6.04
CA LEU A 70 11.37 1.85 6.34
C LEU A 70 11.67 2.91 5.27
N GLN A 71 12.16 4.06 5.72
CA GLN A 71 12.70 5.10 4.84
C GLN A 71 14.07 5.53 5.36
N PHE A 72 15.10 5.35 4.54
CA PHE A 72 16.48 5.70 4.87
C PHE A 72 16.97 6.85 4.00
N TYR A 73 17.26 7.99 4.61
CA TYR A 73 17.72 9.19 3.92
C TYR A 73 19.23 9.11 3.69
N LEU A 74 19.62 9.02 2.41
CA LEU A 74 21.00 9.09 1.95
C LEU A 74 21.48 10.54 1.93
N SER A 75 20.58 11.46 1.58
CA SER A 75 20.76 12.91 1.60
C SER A 75 19.41 13.60 1.80
N GLU A 76 19.39 14.93 1.76
CA GLU A 76 18.14 15.71 1.73
C GLU A 76 17.34 15.50 0.44
N VAL A 77 17.96 14.96 -0.63
CA VAL A 77 17.33 14.77 -1.94
C VAL A 77 16.97 13.30 -2.18
N PHE A 78 17.75 12.37 -1.65
CA PHE A 78 17.59 10.94 -1.94
C PHE A 78 17.29 10.13 -0.68
N SER A 79 16.29 9.27 -0.76
CA SER A 79 16.05 8.24 0.24
C SER A 79 15.70 6.89 -0.38
N ILE A 80 15.98 5.82 0.35
CA ILE A 80 15.56 4.45 0.01
C ILE A 80 14.30 4.15 0.81
N VAL A 81 13.31 3.55 0.16
CA VAL A 81 12.06 3.13 0.78
C VAL A 81 11.90 1.62 0.67
N TRP A 82 11.34 1.02 1.71
CA TRP A 82 10.97 -0.38 1.75
C TRP A 82 9.65 -0.54 2.49
N GLU A 83 8.76 -1.37 1.96
CA GLU A 83 7.47 -1.68 2.57
C GLU A 83 7.19 -3.18 2.50
N TYR A 84 6.56 -3.69 3.56
CA TYR A 84 6.07 -5.06 3.62
C TYR A 84 4.73 -5.07 4.36
N ASN A 85 3.71 -5.71 3.78
CA ASN A 85 2.36 -5.68 4.32
C ASN A 85 1.77 -7.10 4.45
N PRO A 86 2.19 -7.88 5.45
CA PRO A 86 1.67 -9.22 5.64
C PRO A 86 0.21 -9.19 6.09
N THR A 87 -0.60 -10.08 5.52
CA THR A 87 -1.93 -10.38 6.04
C THR A 87 -1.80 -11.24 7.30
N VAL A 88 -2.34 -10.75 8.41
CA VAL A 88 -2.35 -11.46 9.69
C VAL A 88 -3.54 -12.42 9.76
N THR A 89 -4.70 -12.00 9.26
CA THR A 89 -5.90 -12.84 9.20
C THR A 89 -6.87 -12.33 8.12
N GLY A 90 -7.72 -13.23 7.63
CA GLY A 90 -8.70 -12.94 6.59
C GLY A 90 -8.18 -13.31 5.20
N TRP A 91 -8.76 -12.69 4.18
CA TRP A 91 -8.37 -12.92 2.79
C TRP A 91 -6.98 -12.38 2.50
N ARG A 92 -6.25 -13.13 1.70
CA ARG A 92 -5.02 -12.71 1.06
C ARG A 92 -5.04 -13.30 -0.33
N ASP A 93 -4.64 -12.52 -1.32
CA ASP A 93 -4.31 -13.06 -2.63
C ASP A 93 -3.07 -13.97 -2.53
N TYR A 94 -2.40 -14.22 -3.64
CA TYR A 94 -1.35 -15.25 -3.71
C TYR A 94 -0.17 -14.97 -2.78
N HIS A 95 0.23 -13.70 -2.61
CA HIS A 95 1.43 -13.31 -1.86
C HIS A 95 1.18 -12.13 -0.90
N ASN A 96 2.09 -11.95 0.06
CA ASN A 96 2.13 -10.73 0.85
C ASN A 96 2.76 -9.61 0.01
N PRO A 97 2.14 -8.42 -0.05
CA PRO A 97 2.69 -7.27 -0.75
C PRO A 97 4.01 -6.80 -0.15
N MET A 98 4.94 -6.47 -1.04
CA MET A 98 6.25 -5.93 -0.71
C MET A 98 6.67 -4.92 -1.78
N SER A 99 7.38 -3.87 -1.37
CA SER A 99 7.96 -2.90 -2.29
C SER A 99 9.34 -2.44 -1.82
N PHE A 100 10.19 -2.09 -2.78
CA PHE A 100 11.50 -1.50 -2.53
C PHE A 100 11.81 -0.46 -3.59
N GLY A 101 12.31 0.71 -3.20
CA GLY A 101 12.54 1.78 -4.15
C GLY A 101 13.35 2.95 -3.64
N LEU A 102 13.36 4.00 -4.46
CA LEU A 102 14.00 5.27 -4.21
C LEU A 102 12.96 6.38 -4.22
N GLU A 103 13.10 7.32 -3.30
CA GLU A 103 12.38 8.59 -3.30
C GLU A 103 13.36 9.73 -3.58
N ILE A 104 12.95 10.63 -4.48
CA ILE A 104 13.69 11.83 -4.86
C ILE A 104 12.85 13.06 -4.50
N GLU A 105 13.38 13.91 -3.64
CA GLU A 105 12.75 15.17 -3.25
C GLU A 105 13.31 16.33 -4.10
N THR A 106 12.43 17.02 -4.82
CA THR A 106 12.79 18.22 -5.60
C THR A 106 11.96 19.42 -5.13
N GLY A 107 12.25 19.91 -3.92
CA GLY A 107 11.73 21.19 -3.43
C GLY A 107 10.19 21.30 -3.45
N GLY A 108 9.51 20.28 -2.91
CA GLY A 108 8.04 20.22 -2.83
C GLY A 108 7.38 19.17 -3.74
N HIS A 109 8.16 18.49 -4.58
CA HIS A 109 7.74 17.26 -5.25
C HIS A 109 8.52 16.07 -4.67
N PHE A 110 7.81 14.97 -4.45
CA PHE A 110 8.36 13.70 -3.99
C PHE A 110 8.09 12.65 -5.05
N PHE A 111 9.14 12.23 -5.76
CA PHE A 111 9.08 11.22 -6.79
C PHE A 111 9.52 9.88 -6.22
N LYS A 112 8.60 8.92 -6.10
CA LYS A 112 8.91 7.55 -5.72
C LYS A 112 8.97 6.67 -6.95
N ILE A 113 10.07 5.95 -7.11
CA ILE A 113 10.24 4.89 -8.12
C ILE A 113 10.55 3.61 -7.35
N PHE A 114 9.74 2.57 -7.51
CA PHE A 114 9.87 1.36 -6.71
C PHE A 114 9.54 0.12 -7.52
N LEU A 115 10.08 -1.01 -7.08
CA LEU A 115 9.71 -2.33 -7.53
C LEU A 115 8.73 -2.95 -6.52
N SER A 116 7.66 -3.58 -7.00
CA SER A 116 6.71 -4.29 -6.16
C SER A 116 6.23 -5.57 -6.83
N ASN A 117 5.83 -6.54 -6.01
CA ASN A 117 5.17 -7.76 -6.45
C ASN A 117 3.63 -7.61 -6.58
N SER A 118 3.07 -6.45 -6.23
CA SER A 118 1.66 -6.11 -6.47
C SER A 118 1.51 -5.31 -7.76
N THR A 119 0.54 -5.70 -8.59
CA THR A 119 0.09 -4.88 -9.74
C THR A 119 -0.58 -3.60 -9.31
N ASP A 120 -1.30 -3.67 -8.20
CA ASP A 120 -2.23 -2.65 -7.81
C ASP A 120 -1.65 -1.81 -6.68
N LEU A 121 -1.70 -0.50 -6.87
CA LEU A 121 -1.09 0.50 -5.97
C LEU A 121 -2.12 1.21 -5.07
N ASN A 122 -3.42 1.02 -5.33
CA ASN A 122 -4.46 1.56 -4.47
C ASN A 122 -4.46 0.81 -3.13
N GLN A 123 -4.71 1.51 -2.02
CA GLN A 123 -4.80 0.94 -0.68
C GLN A 123 -5.78 -0.25 -0.61
N THR A 124 -6.96 -0.17 -1.24
CA THR A 124 -7.94 -1.28 -1.17
C THR A 124 -7.54 -2.50 -1.98
N GLN A 125 -6.60 -2.36 -2.90
CA GLN A 125 -6.09 -3.48 -3.70
C GLN A 125 -4.81 -4.05 -3.07
N PHE A 126 -3.88 -3.18 -2.67
CA PHE A 126 -2.66 -3.56 -1.98
C PHE A 126 -2.93 -4.31 -0.67
N LEU A 127 -3.91 -3.87 0.13
CA LEU A 127 -4.26 -4.54 1.39
C LEU A 127 -4.92 -5.93 1.18
N SER A 128 -5.38 -6.25 -0.03
CA SER A 128 -5.92 -7.58 -0.37
C SER A 128 -4.85 -8.62 -0.67
N GLY A 129 -3.63 -8.21 -1.00
CA GLY A 129 -2.53 -9.10 -1.31
C GLY A 129 -1.79 -8.69 -2.57
N ALA A 130 -0.88 -9.57 -3.01
CA ALA A 130 -0.11 -9.40 -4.24
C ALA A 130 -0.34 -10.58 -5.21
N ASP A 131 -0.33 -10.28 -6.51
CA ASP A 131 -0.53 -11.26 -7.58
C ASP A 131 0.74 -12.04 -7.94
N LYS A 132 1.92 -11.49 -7.62
CA LYS A 132 3.22 -12.11 -7.93
C LYS A 132 4.05 -12.42 -6.68
N SER A 133 4.95 -13.38 -6.85
CA SER A 133 5.98 -13.68 -5.88
C SER A 133 7.08 -12.62 -5.96
N PHE A 134 7.47 -12.06 -4.82
CA PHE A 134 8.60 -11.13 -4.77
C PHE A 134 9.94 -11.87 -5.02
N ASP A 135 10.03 -13.12 -4.57
CA ASP A 135 11.25 -13.94 -4.61
C ASP A 135 11.56 -14.48 -6.01
N ASP A 136 10.53 -14.69 -6.84
CA ASP A 136 10.70 -15.19 -8.21
C ASP A 136 11.14 -14.10 -9.19
N GLY A 137 11.25 -12.84 -8.74
CA GLY A 137 11.70 -11.71 -9.55
C GLY A 137 10.66 -11.15 -10.52
N ASP A 138 9.41 -11.64 -10.47
CA ASP A 138 8.25 -11.12 -11.22
C ASP A 138 7.79 -9.78 -10.64
N LEU A 139 8.68 -8.78 -10.65
CA LEU A 139 8.47 -7.46 -10.08
C LEU A 139 7.98 -6.46 -11.14
N ARG A 140 7.15 -5.52 -10.69
CA ARG A 140 6.62 -4.42 -11.49
C ARG A 140 7.25 -3.11 -11.04
N LEU A 141 7.54 -2.24 -12.00
CA LEU A 141 8.00 -0.89 -11.72
C LEU A 141 6.81 0.03 -11.49
N GLY A 142 6.72 0.57 -10.27
CA GLY A 142 5.75 1.56 -9.84
C GLY A 142 6.37 2.95 -9.79
N PHE A 143 5.52 3.96 -9.99
CA PHE A 143 5.89 5.36 -9.93
C PHE A 143 4.79 6.17 -9.25
N MET A 144 5.17 7.02 -8.30
CA MET A 144 4.25 7.91 -7.58
C MET A 144 4.86 9.29 -7.46
N ILE A 145 4.03 10.32 -7.62
CA ILE A 145 4.39 11.72 -7.37
C ILE A 145 3.48 12.26 -6.29
N THR A 146 4.06 12.82 -5.22
CA THR A 146 3.33 13.66 -4.26
C THR A 146 3.80 15.10 -4.36
N ARG A 147 2.88 16.06 -4.31
CA ARG A 147 3.19 17.49 -4.32
C ARG A 147 2.57 18.18 -3.11
N LEU A 148 3.38 18.94 -2.39
CA LEU A 148 2.88 19.83 -1.35
C LEU A 148 2.37 21.13 -2.00
N LEU A 149 1.09 21.45 -1.75
CA LEU A 149 0.48 22.70 -2.18
C LEU A 149 0.44 23.63 -0.98
N PHE A 150 1.15 24.74 -1.07
CA PHE A 150 1.04 25.84 -0.10
C PHE A 150 0.00 26.82 -0.63
N LEU A 151 -1.02 27.10 0.19
CA LEU A 151 -2.04 28.13 -0.03
C LEU A 151 -1.60 29.45 0.62
#